data_AF-A0AAN9P8E5-F1
#
_entry.id   AF-A0AAN9P8E5-F1
#
_cell.length_a   1.000
_cell.length_b   1.000
_cell.length_c   1.000
_cell.angle_alpha   90.00
_cell.angle_beta   90.00
_cell.angle_gamma   90.00
#
_symmetry.space_group_name_H-M   'P 1'
#
loop_
_entity.id
_entity.type
_entity.pdbx_description
1 polymer ?
#
loop_
_entity_poly.entity_id
_entity_poly.type
_entity_poly.pdbx_seq_one_letter_code
_entity_poly.pdbx_strand_id
1 'polypeptide(L)'
;MYRLMRNLELIKPGLIDLNKRKFRDIDTKERQERDKLDAIQEMLQNDPMNIYLQKIEKEARKEHYELYKAAVVFLKQKSKQDWLCEGDLNTKFFHQTIRIRSV
;
A
#
# COMPACT_ATOMS: atom_id res chain seq x y z
N MET A 1 -26.67 -12.53 13.06
CA MET A 1 -26.49 -11.29 12.27
C MET A 1 -26.32 -10.03 13.11
N TYR A 2 -27.18 -9.74 14.10
CA TYR A 2 -27.14 -8.47 14.86
C TYR A 2 -25.85 -8.19 15.65
N ARG A 3 -25.32 -9.21 16.38
CA ARG A 3 -24.05 -9.09 17.12
C ARG A 3 -22.86 -8.73 16.22
N LEU A 4 -22.82 -9.29 15.00
CA LEU A 4 -21.75 -9.03 14.05
C LEU A 4 -21.79 -7.57 13.57
N MET A 5 -22.95 -7.06 13.16
CA MET A 5 -23.10 -5.68 12.71
C MET A 5 -22.70 -4.69 13.81
N ARG A 6 -23.17 -4.90 15.03
CA ARG A 6 -22.82 -4.05 16.17
C ARG A 6 -21.31 -4.03 16.44
N ASN A 7 -20.65 -5.19 16.37
CA ASN A 7 -19.20 -5.27 16.54
C ASN A 7 -18.46 -4.52 15.40
N LEU A 8 -18.93 -4.63 14.17
CA LEU A 8 -18.35 -3.91 13.02
C LEU A 8 -18.54 -2.39 13.14
N GLU A 9 -19.71 -1.94 13.60
CA GLU A 9 -20.00 -0.52 13.84
C GLU A 9 -19.08 0.08 14.91
N LEU A 10 -18.77 -0.68 15.97
CA LEU A 10 -17.86 -0.24 17.03
C LEU A 10 -16.41 -0.10 16.53
N ILE A 11 -15.98 -0.95 15.61
CA ILE A 11 -14.61 -0.96 15.07
C ILE A 11 -14.41 0.10 13.97
N LYS A 12 -15.47 0.41 13.21
CA LYS A 12 -15.48 1.37 12.10
C LYS A 12 -14.79 2.71 12.40
N PRO A 13 -15.11 3.46 13.48
CA PRO A 13 -14.47 4.75 13.75
C PRO A 13 -12.96 4.63 13.98
N GLY A 14 -12.50 3.57 14.66
CA GLY A 14 -11.07 3.31 14.88
C GLY A 14 -10.33 3.03 13.58
N LEU A 15 -10.94 2.28 12.66
CA LEU A 15 -10.37 2.02 11.33
C LEU A 15 -10.31 3.30 10.46
N ILE A 16 -11.33 4.16 10.54
CA ILE A 16 -11.34 5.45 9.84
C ILE A 16 -10.21 6.35 10.36
N ASP A 17 -10.04 6.44 11.67
CA ASP A 17 -8.96 7.21 12.30
C ASP A 17 -7.57 6.65 11.94
N LEU A 18 -7.41 5.33 11.99
CA LEU A 18 -6.17 4.66 11.57
C LEU A 18 -5.82 4.98 10.11
N ASN A 19 -6.81 4.90 9.21
CA ASN A 19 -6.63 5.24 7.80
C ASN A 19 -6.18 6.70 7.64
N LYS A 20 -6.85 7.64 8.30
CA LYS A 20 -6.51 9.06 8.26
C LYS A 20 -5.09 9.35 8.73
N ARG A 21 -4.64 8.69 9.81
CA ARG A 21 -3.33 8.97 10.42
C ARG A 21 -2.17 8.31 9.70
N LYS A 22 -2.36 7.09 9.18
CA LYS A 22 -1.25 6.24 8.71
C LYS A 22 -1.22 6.05 7.20
N PHE A 23 -2.38 5.97 6.56
CA PHE A 23 -2.48 5.49 5.18
C PHE A 23 -2.98 6.53 4.17
N ARG A 24 -3.58 7.64 4.65
CA ARG A 24 -4.10 8.71 3.80
C ARG A 24 -3.07 9.28 2.81
N ASP A 25 -1.85 9.44 3.30
CA ASP A 25 -0.74 10.06 2.58
C ASP A 25 0.34 9.03 2.26
N ILE A 26 -0.02 7.74 2.13
CA ILE A 26 0.97 6.69 1.87
C ILE A 26 1.58 6.82 0.47
N ASP A 27 0.77 7.19 -0.53
CA ASP A 27 1.23 7.41 -1.90
C ASP A 27 2.18 8.61 -2.01
N THR A 28 1.90 9.70 -1.29
CA THR A 28 2.76 10.89 -1.30
C THR A 28 4.07 10.63 -0.58
N LYS A 29 4.04 9.90 0.54
CA LYS A 29 5.23 9.47 1.27
C LYS A 29 6.09 8.50 0.47
N GLU A 30 5.48 7.53 -0.21
CA GLU A 30 6.21 6.59 -1.06
C GLU A 30 6.94 7.32 -2.19
N ARG A 31 6.28 8.28 -2.87
CA ARG A 31 6.93 9.11 -3.89
C ARG A 31 8.09 9.92 -3.32
N GLN A 32 7.89 10.58 -2.18
CA GLN A 32 8.96 11.38 -1.55
C GLN A 32 10.17 10.53 -1.17
N GLU A 33 9.97 9.34 -0.61
CA GLU A 33 11.07 8.44 -0.27
C GLU A 33 11.74 7.85 -1.52
N ARG A 34 10.98 7.61 -2.59
CA ARG A 34 11.53 7.19 -3.87
C ARG A 34 12.42 8.29 -4.48
N ASP A 35 11.93 9.53 -4.52
CA ASP A 35 12.69 10.67 -5.05
C ASP A 35 13.99 10.89 -4.25
N LYS A 36 13.96 10.69 -2.92
CA LYS A 36 15.16 10.73 -2.07
C LYS A 36 16.13 9.60 -2.40
N LEU A 37 15.63 8.38 -2.57
CA LEU A 37 16.45 7.22 -2.91
C LEU A 37 17.11 7.43 -4.27
N ASP A 38 16.38 7.93 -5.25
CA ASP A 38 16.89 8.24 -6.59
C ASP A 38 18.01 9.28 -6.53
N ALA A 39 17.85 10.36 -5.76
CA ALA A 39 18.90 11.36 -5.57
C ALA A 39 20.17 10.79 -4.91
N ILE A 40 20.03 9.92 -3.90
CA ILE A 40 21.17 9.25 -3.26
C ILE A 40 21.86 8.30 -4.24
N GLN A 41 21.09 7.59 -5.07
CA GLN A 41 21.63 6.69 -6.09
C GLN A 41 22.37 7.45 -7.18
N GLU A 42 21.87 8.61 -7.63
CA GLU A 42 22.59 9.49 -8.56
C GLU A 42 23.92 9.98 -7.97
N MET A 43 23.95 10.38 -6.70
CA MET A 43 25.19 10.76 -6.02
C MET A 43 26.17 9.59 -5.94
N LEU A 44 25.68 8.39 -5.65
CA LEU A 44 26.50 7.18 -5.56
C LEU A 44 27.04 6.73 -6.93
N GLN A 45 26.29 6.94 -8.02
CA GLN A 45 26.77 6.67 -9.37
C GLN A 45 27.96 7.57 -9.74
N ASN A 46 27.97 8.81 -9.25
CA ASN A 46 29.06 9.77 -9.47
C ASN A 46 30.30 9.47 -8.58
N ASP A 47 30.10 8.91 -7.38
CA ASP A 47 31.19 8.51 -6.47
C ASP A 47 30.96 7.11 -5.87
N PRO A 48 31.23 6.02 -6.63
CA PRO A 48 30.86 4.66 -6.24
C PRO A 48 31.65 4.12 -5.04
N MET A 49 32.83 4.66 -4.74
CA MET A 49 33.70 4.19 -3.66
C MET A 49 33.40 4.87 -2.32
N ASN A 50 32.41 5.76 -2.28
CA ASN A 50 32.02 6.47 -1.07
C ASN A 50 31.25 5.57 -0.11
N ILE A 51 31.96 5.00 0.88
CA ILE A 51 31.40 4.09 1.88
C ILE A 51 30.24 4.73 2.67
N TYR A 52 30.30 6.05 2.90
CA TYR A 52 29.25 6.78 3.60
C TYR A 52 27.96 6.85 2.76
N LEU A 53 28.07 7.19 1.48
CA LEU A 53 26.93 7.18 0.56
C LEU A 53 26.35 5.77 0.38
N GLN A 54 27.19 4.72 0.30
CA GLN A 54 26.72 3.33 0.23
C GLN A 54 25.88 2.94 1.46
N LYS A 55 26.30 3.38 2.65
CA LYS A 55 25.55 3.10 3.89
C LYS A 55 24.20 3.83 3.90
N ILE A 56 24.20 5.11 3.52
CA ILE A 56 22.96 5.91 3.44
C ILE A 56 22.00 5.30 2.41
N GLU A 57 22.49 4.93 1.23
CA GLU A 57 21.68 4.31 0.18
C GLU A 57 21.02 3.03 0.68
N LYS A 58 21.77 2.18 1.39
CA LYS A 58 21.26 0.93 1.94
C LYS A 58 20.17 1.16 2.98
N GLU A 59 20.32 2.17 3.83
CA GLU A 59 19.31 2.54 4.83
C GLU A 59 18.06 3.10 4.15
N ALA A 60 18.21 4.07 3.25
CA ALA A 60 17.11 4.66 2.47
C ALA A 60 16.34 3.61 1.66
N ARG A 61 17.05 2.65 1.03
CA ARG A 61 16.44 1.55 0.28
C ARG A 61 15.57 0.67 1.16
N LYS A 62 16.02 0.38 2.39
CA LYS A 62 15.26 -0.42 3.34
C LYS A 62 13.99 0.31 3.78
N GLU A 63 14.08 1.61 4.07
CA GLU A 63 12.93 2.42 4.47
C GLU A 63 11.91 2.56 3.34
N HIS A 64 12.38 2.84 2.12
CA HIS A 64 11.55 2.87 0.92
C HIS A 64 10.84 1.53 0.70
N TYR A 65 11.54 0.40 0.85
CA TYR A 65 10.95 -0.92 0.65
C TYR A 65 9.80 -1.22 1.62
N GLU A 66 9.95 -0.88 2.90
CA GLU A 66 8.87 -1.08 3.89
C GLU A 66 7.65 -0.20 3.60
N LEU A 67 7.86 1.06 3.18
CA LEU A 67 6.78 1.94 2.78
C LEU A 67 6.09 1.46 1.51
N TYR A 68 6.86 1.06 0.50
CA TYR A 68 6.33 0.49 -0.74
C TYR A 68 5.48 -0.75 -0.47
N LYS A 69 5.95 -1.67 0.39
CA LYS A 69 5.19 -2.85 0.80
C LYS A 69 3.86 -2.47 1.45
N ALA A 70 3.86 -1.47 2.33
CA ALA A 70 2.64 -0.96 2.95
C ALA A 70 1.69 -0.32 1.91
N ALA A 71 2.21 0.42 0.94
CA ALA A 71 1.44 1.02 -0.15
C ALA A 71 0.77 -0.05 -1.03
N VAL A 72 1.50 -1.12 -1.39
CA VAL A 72 0.96 -2.25 -2.16
C VAL A 72 -0.17 -2.96 -1.40
N VAL A 73 0.02 -3.22 -0.10
CA VAL A 73 -1.03 -3.83 0.72
C VAL A 73 -2.26 -2.93 0.80
N PHE A 74 -2.07 -1.61 0.95
CA PHE A 74 -3.14 -0.64 0.95
C PHE A 74 -3.93 -0.64 -0.37
N LEU A 75 -3.25 -0.59 -1.51
CA LEU A 75 -3.86 -0.64 -2.84
C LEU A 75 -4.63 -1.95 -3.06
N LYS A 76 -4.08 -3.09 -2.61
CA LYS A 76 -4.77 -4.37 -2.65
C LYS A 76 -6.06 -4.35 -1.84
N GLN A 77 -6.04 -3.76 -0.65
CA GLN A 77 -7.22 -3.64 0.20
C GLN A 77 -8.28 -2.73 -0.41
N LYS A 78 -7.87 -1.62 -1.04
CA LYS A 78 -8.76 -0.72 -1.78
C LYS A 78 -9.42 -1.42 -2.96
N SER A 79 -8.64 -2.11 -3.79
CA SER A 79 -9.17 -2.90 -4.91
C SER A 79 -10.14 -4.00 -4.45
N LYS A 80 -9.87 -4.64 -3.30
CA LYS A 80 -10.80 -5.61 -2.69
C LYS A 80 -12.10 -4.93 -2.24
N GLN A 81 -12.03 -3.75 -1.64
CA GLN A 81 -13.21 -2.99 -1.27
C GLN A 81 -14.04 -2.62 -2.50
N ASP A 82 -13.39 -2.08 -3.54
CA ASP A 82 -14.05 -1.72 -4.80
C ASP A 82 -14.72 -2.95 -5.43
N TRP A 83 -14.04 -4.09 -5.46
CA TRP A 83 -14.61 -5.36 -5.93
C TRP A 83 -15.82 -5.82 -5.09
N LEU A 84 -15.81 -5.64 -3.77
CA LEU A 84 -16.95 -6.01 -2.93
C LEU A 84 -18.13 -5.07 -3.12
N CYS A 85 -17.89 -3.78 -3.38
CA CYS A 85 -18.94 -2.78 -3.59
C CYS A 85 -19.52 -2.83 -5.01
N GLU A 86 -18.68 -2.99 -6.02
CA GLU A 86 -19.06 -2.90 -7.44
C GLU A 86 -19.19 -4.27 -8.12
N GLY A 87 -18.44 -5.28 -7.65
CA GLY A 87 -18.42 -6.62 -8.23
C GLY A 87 -19.61 -7.49 -7.84
N ASP A 88 -20.25 -7.26 -6.70
CA ASP A 88 -21.38 -8.05 -6.20
C ASP A 88 -22.73 -7.71 -6.87
N LEU A 89 -22.71 -6.99 -7.99
CA LEU A 89 -23.91 -6.68 -8.78
C LEU A 89 -24.55 -7.91 -9.46
N ASN A 90 -24.18 -9.15 -9.10
CA ASN A 90 -24.61 -10.40 -9.73
C ASN A 90 -24.50 -10.37 -11.27
N THR A 91 -23.49 -9.67 -11.79
CA THR A 91 -23.32 -9.53 -13.24
C THR A 91 -22.73 -10.81 -13.83
N LYS A 92 -22.99 -11.07 -15.13
CA LYS A 92 -22.34 -12.17 -15.85
C LYS A 92 -20.80 -12.08 -15.77
N PHE A 93 -20.25 -10.87 -15.77
CA PHE A 93 -18.81 -10.62 -15.61
C PHE A 93 -18.27 -11.08 -14.26
N PHE A 94 -19.01 -10.87 -13.17
CA PHE A 94 -18.64 -11.36 -11.83
C PHE A 94 -18.51 -12.89 -11.82
N HIS A 95 -19.54 -13.60 -12.32
CA HIS A 95 -19.51 -15.06 -12.39
C HIS A 95 -18.38 -15.59 -13.28
N GLN A 96 -18.09 -14.92 -14.40
CA GLN A 96 -16.97 -15.26 -15.29
C GLN A 96 -15.62 -15.11 -14.57
N THR A 97 -15.42 -14.00 -13.86
CA THR A 97 -14.17 -13.68 -13.16
C THR A 97 -13.92 -14.61 -11.98
N ILE A 98 -14.97 -14.96 -11.21
CA ILE A 98 -14.88 -15.97 -10.15
C ILE A 98 -14.50 -17.32 -10.75
N ARG A 99 -15.14 -17.74 -11.85
CA ARG A 99 -14.83 -19.02 -12.50
C ARG A 99 -13.38 -19.12 -12.98
N ILE A 100 -12.78 -18.01 -13.41
CA ILE A 100 -11.36 -17.95 -13.82
C ILE A 100 -10.41 -18.02 -12.61
N ARG A 101 -10.79 -17.47 -11.46
CA ARG A 101 -9.98 -17.47 -10.23
C ARG A 101 -10.03 -18.79 -9.45
N SER A 102 -11.01 -19.64 -9.71
CA SER A 102 -11.22 -20.94 -9.05
C SER A 102 -10.50 -22.11 -9.73
N VAL A 103 -9.80 -21.86 -10.83
CA VAL A 103 -8.99 -22.82 -11.60
C VAL A 103 -7.53 -22.56 -11.29
#